data_AF-A0A9N9NAF6-F1
#
_entry.id   AF-A0A9N9NAF6-F1
#
_cell.length_a   1.000
_cell.length_b   1.000
_cell.length_c   1.000
_cell.angle_alpha   90.00
_cell.angle_beta   90.00
_cell.angle_gamma   90.00
#
_symmetry.space_group_name_H-M   'P 1'
#
loop_
_entity.id
_entity.type
_entity.pdbx_description
1 polymer ?
#
loop_
_entity_poly.entity_id
_entity_poly.type
_entity_poly.pdbx_seq_one_letter_code
_entity_poly.pdbx_strand_id
1 'polypeptide(L)'
;MSRILRRHSLLRLFSRRKQVNSACLPADCLYDIFNLLKDDIKSLHSCILVNRLWCEIAIPYLWAHPFTQSTPPPASLVNTFIASLSDADRQELIERGIRIPA
;
A
#
# COMPACT_ATOMS: atom_id res chain seq x y z
N MET A 1 -21.30 -6.93 -7.37
CA MET A 1 -20.17 -7.84 -7.02
C MET A 1 -18.99 -7.49 -7.91
N SER A 2 -18.35 -6.35 -7.65
CA SER A 2 -17.47 -5.73 -8.65
C SER A 2 -16.55 -4.66 -8.04
N ARG A 3 -15.49 -5.07 -7.33
CA ARG A 3 -14.35 -4.20 -6.94
C ARG A 3 -13.01 -4.94 -6.72
N ILE A 4 -12.77 -6.09 -7.37
CA ILE A 4 -11.52 -6.87 -7.17
C ILE A 4 -10.63 -6.93 -8.42
N LEU A 5 -11.03 -6.35 -9.55
CA LEU A 5 -10.28 -6.48 -10.81
C LEU A 5 -9.53 -5.21 -11.24
N ARG A 6 -8.63 -4.68 -10.39
CA ARG A 6 -7.55 -3.77 -10.81
C ARG A 6 -6.25 -3.97 -9.99
N ARG A 7 -5.96 -5.21 -9.54
CA ARG A 7 -4.72 -5.52 -8.81
C ARG A 7 -3.57 -6.04 -9.69
N HIS A 8 -3.75 -6.13 -11.00
CA HIS A 8 -2.83 -6.87 -11.87
C HIS A 8 -1.61 -6.10 -12.42
N SER A 9 -1.45 -4.80 -12.12
CA SER A 9 -0.35 -4.00 -12.72
C SER A 9 0.83 -3.72 -11.79
N LEU A 10 0.71 -3.85 -10.47
CA LEU A 10 1.82 -3.65 -9.54
C LEU A 10 2.68 -4.91 -9.31
N LEU A 11 2.25 -6.07 -9.83
CA LEU A 11 2.98 -7.34 -9.71
C LEU A 11 4.22 -7.44 -10.61
N ARG A 12 4.48 -6.46 -11.49
CA ARG A 12 5.61 -6.52 -12.44
C ARG A 12 6.94 -5.98 -11.90
N LEU A 13 6.95 -5.23 -10.79
CA LEU A 13 8.19 -4.68 -10.22
C LEU A 13 8.87 -5.61 -9.20
N PHE A 14 8.23 -6.72 -8.85
CA PHE A 14 8.63 -7.57 -7.73
C PHE A 14 8.99 -9.00 -8.16
N SER A 15 9.63 -9.14 -9.33
CA SER A 15 10.04 -10.45 -9.87
C SER A 15 10.90 -11.25 -8.87
N ARG A 16 10.55 -12.54 -8.77
CA ARG A 16 10.91 -13.57 -7.78
C ARG A 16 12.39 -13.65 -7.38
N ARG A 17 12.67 -13.61 -6.07
CA ARG A 17 13.78 -14.38 -5.46
C ARG A 17 13.21 -15.58 -4.72
N LYS A 18 13.68 -16.78 -5.07
CA LYS A 18 13.40 -18.03 -4.39
C LYS A 18 14.00 -17.92 -2.97
N GLN A 19 13.17 -17.86 -1.93
CA GLN A 19 13.70 -17.75 -0.57
C GLN A 19 14.26 -19.10 -0.11
N VAL A 20 15.46 -19.05 0.46
CA VAL A 20 16.15 -20.17 1.11
C VAL A 20 15.68 -20.28 2.56
N ASN A 21 15.28 -21.51 2.92
CA ASN A 21 15.08 -22.12 4.25
C ASN A 21 15.29 -21.25 5.52
N SER A 22 14.36 -20.35 5.80
CA SER A 22 14.01 -19.95 7.17
C SER A 22 12.52 -20.18 7.34
N ALA A 23 12.08 -20.70 8.49
CA ALA A 23 10.67 -20.95 8.79
C ALA A 23 9.85 -19.67 8.52
N CYS A 24 9.19 -19.63 7.36
CA CYS A 24 8.46 -18.49 6.87
C CYS A 24 6.96 -18.78 7.06
N LEU A 25 6.25 -17.88 7.74
CA LEU A 25 4.79 -17.98 7.82
C LEU A 25 4.21 -17.96 6.40
N PRO A 26 3.28 -18.87 6.06
CA PRO A 26 2.57 -18.80 4.79
C PRO A 26 1.93 -17.43 4.58
N ALA A 27 1.84 -16.99 3.32
CA ALA A 27 1.26 -15.70 2.99
C ALA A 27 -0.18 -15.54 3.52
N ASP A 28 -0.97 -16.62 3.48
CA ASP A 28 -2.34 -16.64 3.98
C ASP A 28 -2.42 -16.26 5.47
N CYS A 29 -1.51 -16.78 6.29
CA CYS A 29 -1.43 -16.40 7.70
C CYS A 29 -1.07 -14.92 7.88
N LEU A 30 -0.21 -14.36 7.01
CA LEU A 30 0.14 -12.94 7.05
C LEU A 30 -1.05 -12.04 6.68
N TYR A 31 -1.88 -12.46 5.72
CA TYR A 31 -3.12 -11.75 5.40
C TYR A 31 -4.06 -11.70 6.61
N ASP A 32 -4.22 -12.80 7.33
CA ASP A 32 -5.05 -12.86 8.53
C ASP A 32 -4.51 -11.96 9.64
N ILE A 33 -3.18 -12.01 9.89
CA ILE A 33 -2.52 -11.15 10.88
C ILE A 33 -2.70 -9.67 10.52
N PHE A 34 -2.44 -9.27 9.28
CA PHE A 34 -2.55 -7.86 8.88
C PHE A 34 -3.99 -7.37 8.80
N ASN A 35 -4.95 -8.27 8.57
CA ASN A 35 -6.37 -7.94 8.69
C ASN A 35 -6.77 -7.61 10.14
N LEU A 36 -6.19 -8.29 11.13
CA LEU A 36 -6.38 -7.95 12.56
C LEU A 36 -5.68 -6.63 12.93
N LEU A 37 -4.54 -6.33 12.30
CA LEU A 37 -3.76 -5.11 12.53
C LEU A 37 -4.16 -3.91 11.66
N LYS A 38 -5.21 -4.04 10.83
CA LYS A 38 -5.57 -3.05 9.79
C LYS A 38 -5.72 -1.60 10.30
N ASP A 39 -6.13 -1.43 11.56
CA ASP A 39 -6.34 -0.12 12.19
C ASP A 39 -5.16 0.30 13.08
N ASP A 40 -4.18 -0.59 13.32
CA ASP A 40 -2.95 -0.31 14.05
C ASP A 40 -1.79 -0.02 13.08
N ILE A 41 -1.77 1.21 12.57
CA ILE A 41 -0.75 1.72 11.65
C ILE A 41 0.66 1.60 12.23
N LYS A 42 0.84 1.72 13.55
CA LYS A 42 2.18 1.61 14.17
C LYS A 42 2.70 0.19 14.03
N SER A 43 1.86 -0.80 14.34
CA SER A 43 2.20 -2.21 14.16
C SER A 43 2.41 -2.55 12.69
N LEU A 44 1.55 -2.09 11.78
CA LEU A 44 1.73 -2.28 10.34
C LEU A 44 3.04 -1.68 9.82
N HIS A 45 3.43 -0.50 10.33
CA HIS A 45 4.71 0.13 9.98
C HIS A 45 5.90 -0.72 10.46
N SER A 46 5.83 -1.32 11.66
CA SER A 46 6.85 -2.28 12.10
C SER A 46 6.88 -3.52 11.21
N CYS A 47 5.72 -4.04 10.79
CA CYS A 47 5.60 -5.23 9.94
C CYS A 47 6.27 -5.06 8.57
N ILE A 48 6.14 -3.89 7.92
CA ILE A 48 6.74 -3.68 6.59
C ILE A 48 8.28 -3.72 6.60
N LEU A 49 8.91 -3.58 7.77
CA LEU A 49 10.37 -3.58 7.94
C LEU A 49 10.95 -4.98 8.22
N VAL A 50 10.10 -6.01 8.42
CA VAL A 50 10.55 -7.36 8.82
C VAL A 50 11.26 -8.07 7.67
N ASN A 51 10.59 -8.21 6.54
CA ASN A 51 11.17 -8.78 5.31
C ASN A 51 10.31 -8.39 4.09
N ARG A 52 10.78 -8.76 2.90
CA ARG A 52 10.12 -8.42 1.63
C ARG A 52 8.68 -8.95 1.53
N LEU A 53 8.42 -10.17 2.01
CA LEU A 53 7.08 -10.76 1.95
C LEU A 53 6.11 -10.00 2.86
N TRP A 54 6.54 -9.68 4.09
CA TRP A 54 5.74 -8.89 5.03
C TRP A 54 5.50 -7.48 4.49
N CYS A 55 6.53 -6.84 3.92
CA CYS A 55 6.43 -5.55 3.25
C CYS A 55 5.35 -5.56 2.15
N GLU A 56 5.43 -6.53 1.23
CA GLU A 56 4.49 -6.65 0.11
C GLU A 56 3.03 -6.84 0.57
N ILE A 57 2.81 -7.63 1.62
CA ILE A 57 1.46 -7.93 2.11
C ILE A 57 0.94 -6.81 3.01
N ALA A 58 1.77 -6.16 3.85
CA ALA A 58 1.34 -5.12 4.79
C ALA A 58 1.13 -3.74 4.15
N ILE A 59 1.83 -3.39 3.07
CA ILE A 59 1.69 -2.08 2.39
C ILE A 59 0.23 -1.74 2.05
N PRO A 60 -0.55 -2.64 1.42
CA PRO A 60 -1.97 -2.36 1.14
C PRO A 60 -2.82 -2.05 2.37
N TYR A 61 -2.51 -2.65 3.52
CA TYR A 61 -3.23 -2.37 4.78
C TYR A 61 -2.81 -1.00 5.33
N LEU A 62 -1.50 -0.72 5.35
CA LEU A 62 -0.95 0.56 5.81
C LEU A 62 -1.50 1.75 5.00
N TRP A 63 -1.61 1.59 3.68
CA TRP A 63 -2.06 2.62 2.75
C TRP A 63 -3.57 2.56 2.44
N ALA A 64 -4.35 1.74 3.14
CA ALA A 64 -5.80 1.72 2.96
C ALA A 64 -6.44 3.07 3.30
N HIS A 65 -5.87 3.78 4.27
CA HIS A 65 -6.34 5.09 4.71
C HIS A 65 -5.16 6.02 5.06
N PRO A 66 -4.43 6.56 4.07
CA PRO A 66 -3.16 7.24 4.30
C PRO A 66 -3.25 8.53 5.12
N PHE A 67 -4.46 9.10 5.26
CA PHE A 67 -4.68 10.41 5.90
C PHE A 67 -5.42 10.32 7.24
N THR A 68 -5.68 9.13 7.78
CA THR A 68 -6.50 8.97 9.00
C THR A 68 -5.85 9.50 10.27
N GLN A 69 -4.52 9.46 10.36
CA GLN A 69 -3.81 9.85 11.59
C GLN A 69 -3.49 11.34 11.66
N SER A 70 -3.73 12.10 10.59
CA SER A 70 -3.39 13.52 10.52
C SER A 70 -4.47 14.26 9.75
N THR A 71 -5.27 15.04 10.46
CA THR A 71 -6.26 15.96 9.89
C THR A 71 -5.93 17.38 10.36
N PRO A 72 -5.41 18.27 9.50
CA PRO A 72 -5.18 18.08 8.07
C PRO A 72 -3.99 17.15 7.77
N PRO A 73 -3.98 16.48 6.60
CA PRO A 73 -2.87 15.62 6.22
C PRO A 73 -1.59 16.44 5.97
N PRO A 74 -0.40 15.88 6.24
CA PRO A 74 0.85 16.58 5.97
C PRO A 74 1.02 16.79 4.48
N ALA A 75 1.36 18.01 4.06
CA ALA A 75 1.57 18.35 2.66
C ALA A 75 2.64 17.46 1.99
N SER A 76 3.68 17.07 2.74
CA SER A 76 4.72 16.16 2.26
C SER A 76 4.17 14.78 1.89
N LEU A 77 3.22 14.25 2.67
CA LEU A 77 2.59 12.97 2.41
C LEU A 77 1.69 13.04 1.17
N VAL A 78 0.90 14.12 1.06
CA VAL A 78 0.05 14.39 -0.11
C VAL A 78 0.89 14.51 -1.38
N ASN A 79 1.97 15.27 -1.35
CA ASN A 79 2.88 15.45 -2.48
C ASN A 79 3.57 14.13 -2.88
N THR A 80 3.99 13.32 -1.90
CA THR A 80 4.58 12.00 -2.17
C THR A 80 3.56 11.06 -2.83
N PHE A 81 2.31 11.07 -2.35
CA PHE A 81 1.24 10.27 -2.95
C PHE A 81 0.98 10.71 -4.39
N ILE A 82 0.80 12.01 -4.63
CA ILE A 82 0.64 12.58 -5.98
C ILE A 82 1.82 12.21 -6.87
N ALA A 83 3.05 12.31 -6.36
CA ALA A 83 4.28 11.98 -7.10
C ALA A 83 4.28 10.52 -7.59
N SER A 84 3.73 9.60 -6.80
CA SER A 84 3.68 8.17 -7.13
C SER A 84 2.59 7.76 -8.13
N LEU A 85 1.65 8.65 -8.44
CA LEU A 85 0.57 8.38 -9.41
C LEU A 85 1.10 8.42 -10.85
N SER A 86 0.56 7.54 -11.70
CA SER A 86 0.81 7.59 -13.13
C SER A 86 0.15 8.82 -13.77
N ASP A 87 0.63 9.24 -14.94
CA ASP A 87 0.03 10.37 -15.66
C ASP A 87 -1.46 10.15 -15.97
N ALA A 88 -1.84 8.89 -16.24
CA ALA A 88 -3.23 8.52 -16.44
C ALA A 88 -4.09 8.72 -15.18
N ASP A 89 -3.58 8.30 -14.02
CA ASP A 89 -4.30 8.47 -12.74
C ASP A 89 -4.40 9.96 -12.38
N ARG A 90 -3.35 10.75 -12.63
CA ARG A 90 -3.37 12.21 -12.43
C ARG A 90 -4.41 12.88 -13.31
N GLN A 91 -4.48 12.49 -14.58
CA GLN A 91 -5.46 13.01 -15.52
C GLN A 91 -6.90 12.67 -15.09
N GLU A 92 -7.15 11.44 -14.63
CA GLU A 92 -8.46 11.03 -14.11
C GLU A 92 -8.89 11.89 -12.90
N LEU A 93 -7.97 12.26 -12.01
CA LEU A 93 -8.26 13.13 -10.88
C LEU A 93 -8.61 14.55 -11.33
N ILE A 94 -7.89 15.09 -12.31
CA ILE A 94 -8.15 16.42 -12.89
C ILE A 94 -9.52 16.45 -13.57
N GLU A 95 -9.87 15.42 -14.34
CA GLU A 95 -11.18 15.27 -14.99
C GLU A 95 -12.33 15.24 -13.98
N ARG A 96 -12.09 14.68 -12.80
CA ARG A 96 -13.04 14.68 -11.68
C ARG A 96 -13.08 16.01 -10.91
N GLY A 97 -12.32 17.02 -11.34
CA GLY A 97 -12.30 18.36 -10.75
C GLY A 97 -11.40 18.51 -9.52
N ILE A 98 -10.53 17.53 -9.24
CA ILE A 98 -9.59 17.61 -8.11
C ILE A 98 -8.39 18.46 -8.54
N ARG A 99 -8.12 19.53 -7.78
CA ARG A 99 -6.94 20.38 -7.99
C ARG A 99 -5.71 19.72 -7.36
N ILE A 100 -4.78 19.32 -8.19
CA ILE A 100 -3.50 18.75 -7.75
C ILE A 100 -2.53 19.93 -7.52
N PRO A 101 -1.97 20.10 -6.29
CA PRO A 101 -0.92 21.10 -6.05
C PRO A 101 0.31 20.77 -6.91
N ALA A 102 0.94 21.83 -7.43
CA ALA A 102 2.14 21.75 -8.27
C ALA A 102 3.35 21.19 -7.50
#